data_AF-A0A7V3DJK8-F1
#
_entry.id   AF-A0A7V3DJK8-F1
#
_cell.length_a   1.000
_cell.length_b   1.000
_cell.length_c   1.000
_cell.angle_alpha   90.00
_cell.angle_beta   90.00
_cell.angle_gamma   90.00
#
_symmetry.space_group_name_H-M   'P 1'
#
loop_
_entity.id
_entity.type
_entity.pdbx_description
1 polymer ?
#
loop_
_entity_poly.entity_id
_entity_poly.type
_entity_poly.pdbx_seq_one_letter_code
_entity_poly.pdbx_strand_id
1 'polypeptide(L)'
;MGLLRVGIRYCGGCNPTFERVEAVETLFRSLEGKARAVGYREEGIQALLVVCGCPTACPAQEEIPLGLPAFVLHSQHQIQEASRWITGLLDAQSTVGHN
;
A
#
# COMPACT_ATOMS: atom_id res chain seq x y z
N MET A 1 13.93 -7.39 13.72
CA MET A 1 12.54 -7.05 13.34
C MET A 1 12.63 -6.17 12.10
N GLY A 2 12.29 -6.72 10.93
CA GLY A 2 12.29 -5.95 9.68
C GLY A 2 11.00 -5.15 9.56
N LEU A 3 11.12 -3.87 9.18
CA LEU A 3 9.98 -3.02 8.89
C LEU A 3 9.51 -3.27 7.46
N LEU A 4 8.23 -3.54 7.24
CA LEU A 4 7.69 -3.71 5.88
C LEU A 4 7.71 -2.38 5.14
N ARG A 5 8.41 -2.32 4.01
CA ARG A 5 8.47 -1.15 3.13
C ARG A 5 7.36 -1.25 2.10
N VAL A 6 6.36 -0.38 2.21
CA VAL A 6 5.21 -0.34 1.30
C VAL A 6 5.34 0.89 0.40
N GLY A 7 5.51 0.65 -0.91
CA GLY A 7 5.57 1.71 -1.90
C GLY A 7 4.21 2.35 -2.11
N ILE A 8 4.11 3.68 -1.98
CA ILE A 8 2.85 4.40 -2.22
C ILE A 8 2.86 4.98 -3.63
N ARG A 9 1.83 4.65 -4.41
CA ARG A 9 1.58 5.22 -5.74
C ARG A 9 0.22 5.90 -5.75
N TYR A 10 0.19 7.17 -6.11
CA TYR A 10 -1.07 7.90 -6.30
C TYR A 10 -1.43 7.89 -7.79
N CYS A 11 -2.61 7.37 -8.12
CA CYS A 11 -3.10 7.30 -9.48
C CYS A 11 -4.15 8.38 -9.74
N GLY A 12 -3.92 9.21 -10.77
CA GLY A 12 -4.90 10.14 -11.33
C GLY A 12 -5.21 11.34 -10.44
N GLY A 13 -4.68 12.51 -10.79
CA GLY A 13 -4.95 13.81 -10.15
C GLY A 13 -6.36 14.37 -10.41
N CYS A 14 -7.37 13.53 -10.64
CA CYS A 14 -8.76 13.99 -10.74
C CYS A 14 -9.33 14.12 -9.32
N ASN A 15 -9.54 15.37 -8.91
CA ASN A 15 -10.34 15.83 -7.77
C ASN A 15 -10.61 14.78 -6.66
N PRO A 16 -9.67 14.57 -5.71
CA PRO A 16 -9.81 13.53 -4.71
C PRO A 16 -10.99 13.85 -3.77
N THR A 17 -11.99 12.97 -3.76
CA THR A 17 -13.17 13.04 -2.86
C THR A 17 -12.83 12.81 -1.39
N PHE A 18 -11.59 12.43 -1.07
CA PHE A 18 -11.07 12.27 0.29
C PHE A 18 -9.58 12.68 0.35
N GLU A 19 -9.12 13.13 1.52
CA GLU A 19 -7.70 13.46 1.79
C GLU A 19 -6.85 12.18 1.73
N ARG A 20 -6.43 11.82 0.52
CA ARG A 20 -5.59 10.63 0.22
C ARG A 20 -4.29 10.56 1.02
N VAL A 21 -3.79 11.68 1.50
CA VAL A 21 -2.63 11.75 2.40
C VAL A 21 -3.04 11.31 3.81
N GLU A 22 -4.11 11.89 4.35
CA GLU A 22 -4.63 11.57 5.69
C GLU A 22 -5.04 10.08 5.81
N ALA A 23 -5.61 9.51 4.75
CA ALA A 23 -5.95 8.08 4.69
C ALA A 23 -4.70 7.19 4.82
N VAL A 24 -3.63 7.53 4.10
CA VAL A 24 -2.35 6.81 4.14
C VAL A 24 -1.69 7.03 5.51
N GLU A 25 -1.64 8.25 6.02
CA GLU A 25 -1.08 8.53 7.34
C GLU A 25 -1.80 7.77 8.45
N THR A 26 -3.14 7.75 8.44
CA THR A 26 -3.95 7.00 9.41
C THR A 26 -3.64 5.51 9.36
N LEU A 27 -3.55 4.94 8.16
CA LEU A 27 -3.20 3.54 7.93
C LEU A 27 -1.82 3.20 8.51
N PHE A 28 -0.80 3.97 8.16
CA PHE A 28 0.57 3.70 8.61
C PHE A 28 0.81 4.05 10.08
N ARG A 29 0.05 5.00 10.65
CA ARG A 29 0.08 5.28 12.09
C ARG A 29 -0.40 4.07 12.90
N SER A 30 -1.43 3.35 12.43
CA SER A 30 -1.87 2.09 13.06
C SER A 30 -0.83 0.97 12.92
N LEU A 31 0.11 1.09 11.99
CA LEU A 31 1.14 0.11 11.68
C LEU A 31 2.55 0.60 12.07
N GLU A 32 2.63 1.65 12.89
CA GLU A 32 3.88 2.24 13.31
C GLU A 32 4.78 1.17 13.97
N GLY A 33 6.04 1.13 13.55
CA GLY A 33 7.00 0.10 13.98
C GLY A 33 6.86 -1.27 13.30
N LYS A 34 5.84 -1.48 12.47
CA LYS A 34 5.62 -2.73 11.70
C LYS A 34 5.73 -2.52 10.19
N ALA A 35 5.12 -1.47 9.66
CA ALA A 35 5.18 -1.11 8.25
C ALA A 35 5.40 0.41 8.08
N ARG A 36 5.98 0.80 6.95
CA ARG A 36 6.18 2.21 6.61
C ARG A 36 5.92 2.48 5.13
N ALA A 37 5.24 3.60 4.88
CA ALA A 37 5.08 4.17 3.57
C ALA A 37 6.41 4.70 3.04
N VAL A 38 6.80 4.24 1.86
CA VAL A 38 7.95 4.75 1.10
C VAL A 38 7.51 5.09 -0.33
N GLY A 39 8.35 5.78 -1.09
CA GLY A 39 8.05 6.04 -2.49
C GLY A 39 8.00 4.74 -3.29
N TYR A 40 7.07 4.59 -4.24
CA TYR A 40 7.00 3.39 -5.10
C TYR A 40 8.25 3.14 -5.96
N ARG A 41 9.12 4.15 -6.11
CA ARG A 41 10.41 4.05 -6.81
C ARG A 41 11.58 3.69 -5.90
N GLU A 42 11.34 3.57 -4.59
CA GLU A 42 12.37 3.14 -3.65
C GLU A 42 12.70 1.66 -3.85
N GLU A 43 13.98 1.32 -3.71
CA GLU A 43 14.44 -0.07 -3.81
C GLU A 43 14.06 -0.87 -2.55
N GLY A 44 13.80 -2.17 -2.70
CA GLY A 44 13.44 -3.03 -1.56
C GLY A 44 12.03 -2.78 -1.00
N ILE A 45 11.12 -2.23 -1.80
CA ILE A 45 9.68 -2.31 -1.50
C ILE A 45 9.24 -3.78 -1.52
N GLN A 46 8.42 -4.15 -0.52
CA GLN A 46 7.88 -5.50 -0.38
C GLN A 46 6.40 -5.56 -0.75
N ALA A 47 5.74 -4.41 -0.87
CA ALA A 47 4.35 -4.29 -1.26
C ALA A 47 4.11 -2.93 -1.92
N LEU A 48 3.05 -2.84 -2.74
CA LEU A 48 2.63 -1.59 -3.37
C LEU A 48 1.20 -1.22 -2.93
N LEU A 49 1.02 0.01 -2.43
CA LEU A 49 -0.29 0.59 -2.17
C LEU A 49 -0.61 1.63 -3.24
N VAL A 50 -1.59 1.33 -4.09
CA VAL A 50 -2.04 2.24 -5.15
C VAL A 50 -3.29 2.97 -4.66
N VAL A 51 -3.20 4.27 -4.45
CA VAL A 51 -4.35 5.10 -4.06
C VAL A 51 -4.97 5.67 -5.33
N CYS A 52 -6.16 5.18 -5.71
CA CYS A 52 -6.87 5.57 -6.92
C CYS A 52 -8.11 6.37 -6.55
N GLY A 53 -8.14 7.66 -6.90
CA GLY A 53 -9.30 8.53 -6.63
C GLY A 53 -10.39 8.49 -7.71
N CYS A 54 -10.21 7.69 -8.76
CA CYS A 54 -11.12 7.64 -9.91
C CYS A 54 -11.67 6.22 -10.10
N PRO A 55 -12.98 6.04 -10.36
CA PRO A 55 -13.59 4.73 -10.58
C PRO A 55 -13.10 4.01 -11.84
N THR A 56 -12.46 4.73 -12.77
CA THR A 56 -12.07 4.19 -14.08
C THR A 56 -10.76 3.37 -14.05
N ALA A 57 -9.99 3.39 -12.95
CA ALA A 57 -8.78 2.57 -12.73
C ALA A 57 -7.74 2.53 -13.88
N CYS A 58 -7.78 3.47 -14.84
CA CYS A 58 -7.25 3.25 -16.19
C CYS A 58 -5.75 2.96 -16.31
N PRO A 59 -4.81 3.63 -15.62
CA PRO A 59 -3.37 3.36 -15.76
C PRO A 59 -2.73 2.82 -14.47
N ALA A 60 -3.52 2.20 -13.58
CA ALA A 60 -3.01 1.73 -12.30
C ALA A 60 -2.26 0.39 -12.39
N GLN A 61 -2.67 -0.48 -13.32
CA GLN A 61 -2.19 -1.87 -13.39
C GLN A 61 -0.91 -2.05 -14.22
N GLU A 62 -0.65 -1.18 -15.21
CA GLU A 62 0.46 -1.35 -16.16
C GLU A 62 1.86 -1.13 -15.54
N GLU A 63 1.95 -0.46 -14.40
CA GLU A 63 3.21 -0.15 -13.72
C GLU A 63 3.35 -0.84 -12.36
N ILE A 64 2.52 -1.84 -12.05
CA ILE A 64 2.70 -2.63 -10.83
C ILE A 64 3.88 -3.58 -11.07
N PRO A 65 4.98 -3.48 -10.31
CA PRO A 65 6.11 -4.39 -10.45
C PRO A 65 5.64 -5.84 -10.24
N LEU A 66 5.84 -6.65 -11.28
CA LEU A 66 5.52 -8.08 -11.29
C LEU A 66 6.24 -8.79 -10.12
N GLY A 67 5.46 -9.49 -9.29
CA GLY A 67 5.98 -10.26 -8.16
C GLY A 67 5.86 -9.56 -6.79
N LEU A 68 5.35 -8.33 -6.73
CA LEU A 68 5.03 -7.67 -5.46
C LEU A 68 3.51 -7.68 -5.21
N PRO A 69 3.08 -7.99 -3.97
CA PRO A 69 1.68 -7.86 -3.58
C PRO A 69 1.27 -6.38 -3.68
N ALA A 70 0.19 -6.12 -4.41
CA ALA A 70 -0.35 -4.77 -4.60
C ALA A 70 -1.78 -4.68 -4.10
N PHE A 71 -2.10 -3.58 -3.40
CA PHE A 71 -3.45 -3.27 -2.94
C PHE A 71 -3.88 -1.92 -3.52
N VAL A 72 -5.09 -1.86 -4.06
CA VAL A 72 -5.66 -0.62 -4.60
C VAL A 72 -6.64 -0.06 -3.59
N LEU A 73 -6.38 1.16 -3.09
CA LEU A 73 -7.26 1.88 -2.20
C LEU A 73 -8.12 2.86 -3.02
N HIS A 74 -9.41 2.56 -3.09
CA HIS A 74 -10.39 3.31 -3.90
C HIS A 74 -11.16 4.32 -3.03
N SER A 75 -11.32 4.02 -1.74
CA SER A 75 -12.14 4.78 -0.79
C SER A 75 -11.63 4.65 0.65
N GLN A 76 -11.97 5.62 1.50
CA GLN A 76 -11.61 5.62 2.93
C GLN A 76 -12.12 4.39 3.71
N HIS A 77 -13.25 3.80 3.31
CA HIS A 77 -13.79 2.59 3.93
C HIS A 77 -12.83 1.38 3.84
N GLN A 78 -11.96 1.34 2.84
CA GLN A 78 -10.99 0.27 2.64
C GLN A 78 -9.73 0.42 3.49
N ILE A 79 -9.59 1.48 4.29
CA ILE A 79 -8.42 1.67 5.17
C ILE A 79 -8.27 0.48 6.14
N GLN A 80 -9.38 0.00 6.71
CA GLN A 80 -9.38 -1.18 7.59
C GLN A 80 -8.91 -2.44 6.84
N GLU A 81 -9.38 -2.64 5.61
CA GLU A 81 -8.99 -3.77 4.77
C GLU A 81 -7.52 -3.70 4.37
N ALA A 82 -7.04 -2.52 3.99
CA ALA A 82 -5.63 -2.28 3.68
C ALA A 82 -4.72 -2.58 4.89
N SER A 83 -5.13 -2.18 6.09
CA SER A 83 -4.39 -2.46 7.33
C SER A 83 -4.29 -3.96 7.61
N ARG A 84 -5.41 -4.67 7.48
CA ARG A 84 -5.46 -6.11 7.64
C ARG A 84 -4.61 -6.82 6.58
N TRP A 85 -4.64 -6.35 5.34
CA TRP A 85 -3.83 -6.88 4.25
C TRP A 85 -2.34 -6.71 4.52
N ILE A 86 -1.88 -5.50 4.91
CA ILE A 86 -0.47 -5.26 5.28
C ILE A 86 -0.06 -6.15 6.46
N THR A 87 -0.93 -6.30 7.45
CA THR A 87 -0.67 -7.19 8.60
C THR A 87 -0.55 -8.65 8.17
N GLY A 88 -1.36 -9.11 7.21
CA GLY A 88 -1.24 -10.44 6.63
C GLY A 88 0.08 -10.65 5.87
N LEU A 89 0.59 -9.61 5.20
CA LEU A 89 1.91 -9.68 4.54
C LEU A 89 3.07 -9.79 5.54
N LEU A 90 2.97 -9.11 6.69
CA LEU A 90 3.97 -9.23 7.77
C LEU A 90 4.05 -10.67 8.30
N ASP A 91 2.90 -11.33 8.44
CA ASP A 91 2.80 -12.74 8.86
C ASP A 91 3.32 -13.69 7.76
N ALA A 92 2.93 -13.46 6.51
CA ALA A 92 3.38 -14.26 5.36
C ALA A 92 4.88 -14.17 5.10
N GLN A 93 5.52 -13.03 5.36
CA GLN A 93 6.98 -12.93 5.26
C GLN A 93 7.72 -13.56 6.46
N SER A 94 7.03 -13.75 7.58
CA SER A 94 7.61 -14.43 8.75
C SER A 94 7.70 -15.95 8.55
N THR A 95 6.92 -16.53 7.63
CA THR A 95 6.94 -17.97 7.29
C THR A 95 7.90 -18.34 6.15
N VAL A 96 8.49 -17.37 5.44
CA VAL A 96 9.44 -17.62 4.33
C VAL A 96 10.91 -17.58 4.80
N GLY A 97 11.17 -17.36 6.08
CA GLY A 97 12.50 -17.57 6.66
C GLY A 97 12.55 -18.90 7.41
N HIS A 98 12.93 -19.98 6.73
CA HIS A 98 13.71 -21.15 7.21
C HIS A 98 13.61 -22.27 6.16
N ASN A 99 14.59 -22.35 5.26
CA ASN A 99 15.45 -23.53 5.06
C ASN A 99 16.60 -23.19 4.10
#